data_AF-A0A6G3WVV8-F1
#
_entry.id   AF-A0A6G3WVV8-F1
#
_cell.length_a   1.000
_cell.length_b   1.000
_cell.length_c   1.000
_cell.angle_alpha   90.00
_cell.angle_beta   90.00
_cell.angle_gamma   90.00
#
_symmetry.space_group_name_H-M   'P 1'
#
loop_
_entity.id
_entity.type
_entity.pdbx_description
1 polymer ?
#
loop_
_entity_poly.entity_id
_entity_poly.type
_entity_poly.pdbx_seq_one_letter_code
_entity_poly.pdbx_strand_id
1 'polypeptide(L)'
;MTATRGHRITVEPGTEHVRVVHDGQVLAESRRPLVLRETGCPVRYYLPPEDVRTELLAPSDTSTHCPFKGDASYWSLPGAADLVWAYP
;
A
#
# COMPACT_ATOMS: atom_id res chain seq x y z
N MET A 1 -6.70 -13.01 23.50
CA MET A 1 -6.26 -12.82 22.10
C MET A 1 -4.80 -13.21 22.01
N THR A 2 -4.52 -14.38 21.43
CA THR A 2 -3.17 -14.93 21.37
C THR A 2 -2.41 -14.23 20.26
N ALA A 3 -1.52 -13.30 20.61
CA ALA A 3 -0.51 -12.82 19.67
C ALA A 3 0.34 -14.03 19.27
N THR A 4 0.22 -14.48 18.02
CA THR A 4 0.96 -15.63 17.50
C THR A 4 2.46 -15.35 17.63
N ARG A 5 3.13 -15.98 18.60
CA ARG A 5 4.58 -15.87 18.81
C ARG A 5 5.30 -16.14 17.47
N GLY A 6 5.81 -15.09 16.81
CA GLY A 6 6.60 -15.19 15.58
C GLY A 6 6.14 -14.28 14.43
N HIS A 7 4.87 -13.89 14.40
CA HIS A 7 4.40 -12.91 13.41
C HIS A 7 4.69 -11.49 13.90
N ARG A 8 5.41 -10.72 13.09
CA ARG A 8 5.81 -9.36 13.39
C ARG A 8 5.51 -8.49 12.18
N ILE A 9 4.94 -7.32 12.46
CA ILE A 9 4.84 -6.21 11.52
C ILE A 9 5.65 -5.06 12.10
N THR A 10 6.56 -4.49 11.32
CA THR A 10 7.17 -3.20 11.63
C THR A 10 6.88 -2.21 10.51
N VAL A 11 6.75 -0.95 10.89
CA VAL A 11 6.55 0.18 9.99
C VAL A 11 7.51 1.27 10.43
N GLU A 12 8.41 1.65 9.54
CA GLU A 12 9.44 2.66 9.81
C GLU A 12 9.40 3.75 8.71
N PRO A 13 9.71 5.01 9.05
CA PRO A 13 9.95 6.04 8.03
C PRO A 13 11.11 5.64 7.13
N GLY A 14 10.86 5.63 5.82
CA GLY A 14 11.88 5.47 4.81
C GLY A 14 12.49 6.80 4.39
N THR A 15 13.68 6.74 3.82
CA THR A 15 14.39 7.92 3.25
C THR A 15 14.66 7.76 1.76
N GLU A 16 14.32 6.59 1.20
CA GLU A 16 14.45 6.33 -0.21
C GLU A 16 13.45 7.14 -1.04
N HIS A 17 13.87 7.48 -2.25
CA HIS A 17 12.98 8.03 -3.27
C HIS A 17 12.25 6.89 -3.98
N VAL A 18 10.94 6.81 -3.77
CA VAL A 18 10.09 5.75 -4.31
C VAL A 18 9.25 6.32 -5.44
N ARG A 19 9.32 5.69 -6.61
CA ARG A 19 8.49 6.02 -7.78
C ARG A 19 7.72 4.78 -8.23
N VAL A 20 6.41 4.91 -8.31
CA VAL A 20 5.49 3.84 -8.75
C VAL A 20 5.02 4.15 -10.17
N VAL A 21 5.32 3.25 -11.10
CA VAL A 21 5.03 3.40 -12.52
C VAL A 21 4.24 2.20 -13.01
N HIS A 22 3.16 2.45 -13.75
CA HIS A 22 2.37 1.44 -14.45
C HIS A 22 2.24 1.86 -15.92
N ASP A 23 2.63 0.98 -16.84
CA ASP A 23 2.62 1.23 -18.30
C ASP A 23 3.23 2.59 -18.72
N GLY A 24 4.33 2.98 -18.06
CA GLY A 24 5.03 4.24 -18.32
C GLY A 24 4.40 5.48 -17.65
N GLN A 25 3.21 5.36 -17.08
CA GLN A 25 2.55 6.41 -16.31
C GLN A 25 2.99 6.36 -14.84
N VAL A 26 3.45 7.50 -14.31
CA VAL A 26 3.72 7.65 -12.88
C VAL A 26 2.40 7.77 -12.12
N LEU A 27 2.16 6.85 -11.19
CA LEU A 27 1.00 6.86 -10.30
C LEU A 27 1.32 7.47 -8.94
N ALA A 28 2.57 7.35 -8.46
CA ALA A 28 3.01 7.95 -7.22
C ALA A 28 4.52 8.21 -7.23
N GLU A 29 4.95 9.24 -6.52
CA GLU A 29 6.37 9.56 -6.31
C GLU A 29 6.55 10.22 -4.94
N SER A 30 7.32 9.58 -4.05
CA SER A 30 7.47 10.00 -2.66
C SER A 30 8.91 9.95 -2.20
N ARG A 31 9.28 10.89 -1.33
CA ARG A 31 10.55 10.90 -0.57
C ARG A 31 10.35 10.66 0.92
N ARG A 32 9.13 10.30 1.30
CA ARG A 32 8.70 10.07 2.69
C ARG A 32 7.83 8.82 2.79
N PRO A 33 8.27 7.68 2.20
CA PRO A 33 7.50 6.45 2.29
C PRO A 33 7.54 5.90 3.73
N LEU A 34 6.57 5.07 4.07
CA LEU A 34 6.67 4.14 5.19
C LEU A 34 7.07 2.77 4.66
N VAL A 35 8.09 2.15 5.25
CA VAL A 35 8.57 0.83 4.89
C VAL A 35 7.93 -0.19 5.83
N LEU A 36 7.04 -1.02 5.29
CA LEU A 36 6.40 -2.10 6.03
C LEU A 36 7.16 -3.41 5.81
N ARG A 37 7.53 -4.04 6.93
CA ARG A 37 8.12 -5.38 6.97
C ARG A 37 7.19 -6.30 7.74
N GLU A 38 6.78 -7.38 7.11
CA GLU A 38 5.91 -8.39 7.73
C GLU A 38 6.53 -9.77 7.56
N THR A 39 6.55 -10.56 8.63
CA THR A 39 7.12 -11.92 8.62
C THR A 39 6.56 -12.75 7.46
N GLY A 40 7.43 -13.18 6.54
CA GLY A 40 7.06 -14.04 5.41
C GLY A 40 6.47 -13.30 4.21
N CYS A 41 6.41 -11.96 4.22
CA CYS A 41 5.97 -11.15 3.10
C CYS A 41 7.11 -10.31 2.50
N PRO A 42 7.06 -9.98 1.21
CA PRO A 42 7.91 -8.94 0.64
C PRO A 42 7.71 -7.61 1.37
N VAL A 43 8.76 -6.79 1.38
CA VAL A 43 8.69 -5.41 1.87
C VAL A 43 7.65 -4.64 1.06
N ARG A 44 6.82 -3.86 1.73
CA ARG A 44 5.84 -2.98 1.08
C ARG A 44 6.14 -1.53 1.43
N TYR A 45 5.90 -0.64 0.48
CA TYR A 45 6.01 0.81 0.69
C TYR A 45 4.60 1.39 0.75
N TYR A 46 4.27 2.04 1.86
CA TYR A 46 3.07 2.87 1.96
C TYR A 46 3.47 4.31 1.68
N LEU A 47 2.79 4.92 0.72
CA LEU A 47 3.04 6.30 0.33
C LEU A 47 1.93 7.17 0.92
N PRO A 48 2.25 8.39 1.41
CA PRO A 48 1.22 9.32 1.79
C PRO A 48 0.28 9.60 0.61
N PRO A 49 -1.05 9.65 0.79
CA PRO A 49 -2.00 9.94 -0.28
C PRO A 49 -1.67 11.19 -1.12
N GLU A 50 -1.05 12.19 -0.49
CA GLU A 50 -0.64 13.43 -1.16
C GLU A 50 0.48 13.24 -2.20
N ASP A 51 1.24 12.15 -2.10
CA ASP A 51 2.30 11.76 -3.03
C ASP A 51 1.78 10.78 -4.12
N VAL A 52 0.47 10.48 -4.10
CA VAL A 52 -0.21 9.59 -5.03
C VAL A 52 -1.16 10.40 -5.91
N ARG A 53 -1.15 10.11 -7.22
CA ARG A 53 -2.07 10.70 -8.20
C ARG A 53 -3.45 10.05 -8.12
N THR A 54 -4.12 10.28 -7.00
CA THR A 54 -5.43 9.67 -6.69
C THR A 54 -6.51 10.07 -7.69
N GLU A 55 -6.36 11.18 -8.41
CA GLU A 55 -7.25 11.61 -9.50
C GLU A 55 -7.27 10.65 -10.70
N LEU A 56 -6.26 9.79 -10.83
CA LEU A 56 -6.19 8.76 -11.87
C LEU A 56 -6.88 7.46 -11.45
N LEU A 57 -7.26 7.34 -10.18
CA LEU A 57 -7.72 6.10 -9.57
C LEU A 57 -9.23 6.18 -9.27
N ALA A 58 -9.93 5.09 -9.52
CA ALA A 58 -11.33 4.93 -9.13
C ALA A 58 -11.44 3.95 -7.95
N PRO A 59 -12.30 4.22 -6.94
CA PRO A 59 -12.54 3.26 -5.87
C PRO A 59 -13.12 1.96 -6.45
N SER A 60 -12.71 0.84 -5.86
CA SER A 60 -13.24 -0.49 -6.15
C SER A 60 -14.17 -0.96 -5.03
N ASP A 61 -15.12 -1.83 -5.36
CA ASP A 61 -15.95 -2.51 -4.37
C ASP A 61 -15.16 -3.61 -3.61
N THR A 62 -13.94 -3.94 -4.06
CA THR A 62 -13.07 -4.92 -3.41
C THR A 62 -12.59 -4.42 -2.06
N SER A 63 -12.77 -5.27 -1.04
CA SER A 63 -12.20 -5.10 0.29
C SER A 63 -11.66 -6.43 0.82
N THR A 64 -10.54 -6.40 1.53
CA THR A 64 -9.97 -7.60 2.17
C THR A 64 -9.66 -7.37 3.64
N HIS A 65 -9.97 -8.35 4.48
CA HIS A 65 -9.71 -8.27 5.91
C HIS A 65 -8.37 -8.89 6.27
N CYS A 66 -7.49 -8.11 6.92
CA CYS A 66 -6.27 -8.59 7.56
C CYS A 66 -6.44 -8.58 9.07
N PRO A 67 -6.24 -9.72 9.78
CA PRO A 67 -6.44 -9.80 11.22
C PRO A 67 -5.50 -8.90 12.04
N PHE A 68 -4.44 -8.38 11.43
CA PHE A 68 -3.46 -7.50 12.07
C PHE A 68 -3.57 -6.03 11.66
N LYS A 69 -4.18 -5.72 10.51
CA LYS A 69 -4.18 -4.39 9.91
C LYS A 69 -5.57 -3.79 9.67
N GLY A 70 -6.63 -4.60 9.86
CA GLY A 70 -8.00 -4.20 9.57
C GLY A 70 -8.36 -4.45 8.11
N ASP A 71 -9.29 -3.64 7.59
CA ASP A 71 -9.86 -3.80 6.26
C ASP A 71 -9.11 -2.95 5.25
N ALA A 72 -8.61 -3.59 4.19
CA ALA A 72 -8.00 -2.89 3.06
C ALA A 72 -9.08 -2.50 2.06
N SER A 73 -9.09 -1.23 1.65
CA SER A 73 -9.85 -0.76 0.50
C SER A 73 -8.97 -0.75 -0.75
N TYR A 74 -9.56 -0.96 -1.92
CA TYR A 74 -8.84 -1.05 -3.19
C TYR A 74 -9.28 0.04 -4.18
N TRP A 75 -8.37 0.41 -5.07
CA TRP A 75 -8.58 1.33 -6.17
C TRP A 75 -8.04 0.75 -7.47
N SER A 76 -8.72 1.08 -8.56
CA SER A 76 -8.39 0.64 -9.91
C SER A 76 -7.90 1.81 -10.76
N LEU A 77 -6.99 1.52 -11.67
CA LEU A 77 -6.69 2.37 -12.81
C LEU A 77 -7.52 1.87 -14.01
N PRO A 78 -7.97 2.72 -14.96
CA PRO A 78 -8.63 2.22 -16.16
C PRO A 78 -7.80 1.14 -16.87
N GLY A 79 -8.35 -0.07 -16.99
CA GLY A 79 -7.64 -1.25 -17.55
C GLY A 79 -6.85 -2.09 -16.56
N ALA A 80 -6.72 -1.68 -15.30
CA ALA A 80 -6.04 -2.43 -14.23
C ALA A 80 -6.86 -2.39 -12.92
N ALA A 81 -7.64 -3.45 -12.70
CA ALA A 81 -8.49 -3.60 -11.52
C ALA A 81 -7.66 -3.85 -10.25
N ASP A 82 -8.11 -3.27 -9.13
CA ASP A 82 -7.57 -3.50 -7.78
C ASP A 82 -6.05 -3.31 -7.67
N LEU A 83 -5.52 -2.35 -8.44
CA LEU A 83 -4.09 -2.12 -8.61
C LEU A 83 -3.42 -1.58 -7.33
N VAL A 84 -4.17 -0.82 -6.53
CA VAL A 84 -3.66 -0.13 -5.33
C VAL A 84 -4.59 -0.39 -4.15
N TRP A 85 -4.04 -0.47 -2.94
CA TRP A 85 -4.83 -0.62 -1.71
C TRP A 85 -4.33 0.30 -0.60
N ALA A 86 -5.20 0.59 0.35
CA ALA A 86 -4.87 1.29 1.59
C ALA A 86 -5.67 0.71 2.76
N TYR A 87 -5.17 0.91 3.97
CA TYR A 87 -5.91 0.67 5.21
C TYR A 87 -6.35 2.06 5.74
N PRO A 88 -7.61 2.48 5.53
CA PRO A 88 -8.11 3.78 5.96
C PRO A 88 -8.33 3.90 7.48
#